data_AF-A0A849S7P4-F1
#
_entry.id   AF-A0A849S7P4-F1
#
_cell.length_a   1.000
_cell.length_b   1.000
_cell.length_c   1.000
_cell.angle_alpha   90.00
_cell.angle_beta   90.00
_cell.angle_gamma   90.00
#
_symmetry.space_group_name_H-M   'P 1'
#
loop_
_entity.id
_entity.type
_entity.pdbx_description
1 polymer ?
#
loop_
_entity_poly.entity_id
_entity_poly.type
_entity_poly.pdbx_seq_one_letter_code
_entity_poly.pdbx_strand_id
1 'polypeptide(L)'
;MKSTKDIAVLLDEPACEHNKKEKSGCAKPKPGASAGGCAFDGAQIALLPIADVAHIVHGPIACAGSSWDNRGTRSSGASLYRIGMTTDLTEQDIVMGRSEKRLFHA
;
A
#
# COMPACT_ATOMS: atom_id res chain seq x y z
N MET A 1 -16.40 12.19 15.12
CA MET A 1 -17.11 10.96 14.68
C MET A 1 -18.07 11.40 13.57
N LYS A 2 -17.88 10.95 12.32
CA LYS A 2 -18.70 11.42 11.18
C LYS A 2 -20.13 10.88 11.32
N SER A 3 -21.12 11.69 10.96
CA SER A 3 -22.54 11.31 10.97
C SER A 3 -22.82 10.29 9.86
N THR A 4 -23.84 9.44 10.04
CA THR A 4 -24.31 8.50 9.01
C THR A 4 -24.66 9.19 7.69
N LYS A 5 -25.10 10.47 7.77
CA LYS A 5 -25.36 11.30 6.59
C LYS A 5 -24.09 11.69 5.85
N ASP A 6 -23.00 11.97 6.56
CA ASP A 6 -21.71 12.35 5.97
C ASP A 6 -21.07 11.15 5.24
N ILE A 7 -21.29 9.94 5.75
CA ILE A 7 -20.83 8.69 5.13
C ILE A 7 -21.59 8.44 3.81
N ALA A 8 -22.90 8.69 3.79
CA ALA A 8 -23.71 8.50 2.59
C ALA A 8 -23.26 9.41 1.43
N VAL A 9 -22.86 10.65 1.71
CA VAL A 9 -22.35 11.59 0.69
C VAL A 9 -21.02 11.12 0.11
N LEU A 10 -20.14 10.50 0.91
CA LEU A 10 -18.86 9.96 0.43
C LEU A 10 -19.02 8.72 -0.44
N LEU A 11 -20.18 8.07 -0.39
CA LEU A 11 -20.53 6.89 -1.19
C LEU A 11 -21.30 7.25 -2.47
N ASP A 12 -21.61 8.53 -2.68
CA ASP A 12 -22.23 9.02 -3.91
C ASP A 12 -21.16 9.15 -5.00
N GLU A 13 -21.14 8.19 -5.94
CA GLU A 13 -20.21 8.15 -7.08
C GLU A 13 -20.92 8.54 -8.40
N PRO A 14 -21.23 9.82 -8.63
CA PRO A 14 -22.03 10.26 -9.79
C PRO A 14 -21.35 10.00 -11.14
N ALA A 15 -20.04 9.74 -11.16
CA ALA A 15 -19.26 9.42 -12.35
C ALA A 15 -19.27 7.93 -12.72
N CYS A 16 -19.85 7.05 -11.90
CA CYS A 16 -19.79 5.60 -12.09
C CYS A 16 -21.17 5.04 -12.51
N GLU A 17 -21.52 5.18 -13.80
CA GLU A 17 -22.83 4.78 -14.37
C GLU A 17 -23.20 3.29 -14.16
N HIS A 18 -22.23 2.45 -13.81
CA HIS A 18 -22.39 1.00 -13.69
C HIS A 18 -22.48 0.49 -12.24
N ASN A 19 -22.22 1.34 -11.24
CA ASN A 19 -22.18 0.91 -9.84
C ASN A 19 -23.56 1.10 -9.17
N LYS A 20 -24.54 0.29 -9.60
CA LYS A 20 -25.95 0.43 -9.20
C LYS A 20 -26.25 -0.06 -7.77
N LYS A 21 -25.33 -0.79 -7.13
CA LYS A 21 -25.44 -1.33 -5.76
C LYS A 21 -24.05 -1.53 -5.15
N GLU A 22 -23.94 -1.39 -3.84
CA GLU A 22 -22.72 -1.78 -3.10
C GLU A 22 -22.43 -3.26 -3.35
N LYS A 23 -21.20 -3.56 -3.78
CA LYS A 23 -20.68 -4.93 -3.74
C LYS A 23 -20.43 -5.28 -2.28
N SER A 24 -20.90 -6.44 -1.82
CA SER A 24 -20.52 -6.94 -0.49
C SER A 24 -19.01 -7.12 -0.47
N GLY A 25 -18.32 -6.31 0.33
CA GLY A 25 -16.87 -6.42 0.51
C GLY A 25 -16.48 -7.78 1.11
N CYS A 26 -15.19 -8.13 1.00
CA CYS A 26 -14.67 -9.32 1.67
C CYS A 26 -14.89 -9.21 3.19
N ALA A 27 -15.30 -10.32 3.81
CA ALA A 27 -15.46 -10.36 5.26
C ALA A 27 -14.12 -10.02 5.95
N LYS A 28 -14.17 -9.17 6.97
CA LYS A 28 -12.99 -8.89 7.80
C LYS A 28 -12.51 -10.21 8.44
N PRO A 29 -11.23 -10.58 8.29
CA PRO A 29 -10.73 -11.83 8.86
C PRO A 29 -10.79 -11.78 10.38
N LYS A 30 -11.00 -12.94 11.00
CA LYS A 30 -10.88 -13.12 12.45
C LYS A 30 -9.40 -13.36 12.81
N PRO A 31 -8.92 -12.91 13.98
CA PRO A 31 -7.58 -13.25 14.46
C PRO A 31 -7.34 -14.77 14.39
N GLY A 32 -6.21 -15.19 13.84
CA GLY A 32 -5.87 -16.62 13.63
C GLY A 32 -6.50 -17.28 12.40
N ALA A 33 -7.40 -16.62 11.68
CA ALA A 33 -8.02 -17.10 10.44
C ALA A 33 -7.65 -16.23 9.21
N SER A 34 -6.60 -15.41 9.33
CA SER A 34 -6.12 -14.53 8.27
C SER A 34 -5.18 -15.27 7.31
N ALA A 35 -5.62 -15.45 6.06
CA ALA A 35 -4.83 -16.03 4.97
C ALA A 35 -4.48 -15.00 3.86
N GLY A 36 -4.65 -13.70 4.13
CA GLY A 36 -4.43 -12.61 3.16
C GLY A 36 -3.39 -11.61 3.62
N GLY A 37 -2.75 -10.94 2.64
CA GLY A 37 -1.87 -9.80 2.86
C GLY A 37 -2.62 -8.52 3.24
N CYS A 38 -1.89 -7.42 3.35
CA CYS A 38 -2.45 -6.10 3.63
C CYS A 38 -2.67 -5.28 2.35
N ALA A 39 -3.27 -4.09 2.48
CA ALA A 39 -3.46 -3.18 1.35
C ALA A 39 -2.13 -2.79 0.68
N PHE A 40 -1.05 -2.66 1.44
CA PHE A 40 0.29 -2.41 0.92
C PHE A 40 0.78 -3.57 0.04
N ASP A 41 0.63 -4.81 0.50
CA ASP A 41 1.01 -6.00 -0.29
C ASP A 41 0.22 -6.02 -1.61
N GLY A 42 -1.09 -5.78 -1.56
CA GLY A 42 -1.91 -5.65 -2.77
C GLY A 42 -1.44 -4.54 -3.72
N ALA A 43 -1.10 -3.36 -3.19
CA ALA A 43 -0.60 -2.24 -3.98
C ALA A 43 0.76 -2.56 -4.61
N GLN A 44 1.68 -3.15 -3.85
CA GLN A 44 2.99 -3.55 -4.36
C GLN A 44 2.87 -4.62 -5.43
N ILE A 45 2.01 -5.63 -5.25
CA ILE A 45 1.75 -6.65 -6.28
C ILE A 45 1.31 -6.01 -7.60
N ALA A 46 0.45 -4.98 -7.53
CA ALA A 46 -0.06 -4.30 -8.71
C ALA A 46 0.95 -3.33 -9.35
N LEU A 47 1.73 -2.62 -8.53
CA LEU A 47 2.59 -1.50 -8.97
C LEU A 47 4.05 -1.89 -9.19
N LEU A 48 4.56 -2.91 -8.51
CA LEU A 48 5.94 -3.39 -8.67
C LEU A 48 6.33 -3.74 -10.12
N PRO A 49 5.44 -4.21 -11.02
CA PRO A 49 5.78 -4.44 -12.43
C PRO A 49 6.02 -3.18 -13.27
N ILE A 50 5.93 -1.97 -12.70
CA ILE A 50 6.32 -0.74 -13.39
C ILE A 50 7.85 -0.64 -13.30
N ALA A 51 8.53 -1.01 -14.38
CA ALA A 51 9.93 -1.42 -14.32
C ALA A 51 10.95 -0.28 -14.21
N ASP A 52 10.54 0.93 -14.59
CA ASP A 52 11.36 2.13 -14.73
C ASP A 52 11.12 3.18 -13.64
N VAL A 53 10.37 2.84 -12.59
CA VAL A 53 10.10 3.75 -11.46
C VAL A 53 10.76 3.28 -10.17
N ALA A 54 11.00 4.24 -9.27
CA ALA A 54 11.48 3.97 -7.93
C ALA A 54 10.32 3.74 -6.96
N HIS A 55 10.17 2.50 -6.49
CA HIS A 55 9.19 2.13 -5.46
C HIS A 55 9.78 2.32 -4.06
N ILE A 56 9.56 3.48 -3.45
CA ILE A 56 9.99 3.77 -2.07
C ILE A 56 8.91 3.30 -1.09
N VAL A 57 9.25 2.31 -0.27
CA VAL A 57 8.39 1.86 0.83
C VAL A 57 8.61 2.76 2.04
N HIS A 58 7.64 3.62 2.35
CA HIS A 58 7.70 4.44 3.56
C HIS A 58 7.23 3.67 4.79
N GLY A 59 8.18 3.15 5.56
CA GLY A 59 7.89 2.39 6.77
C GLY A 59 9.14 1.76 7.39
N PRO A 60 8.97 0.95 8.45
CA PRO A 60 10.04 0.11 8.99
C PRO A 60 10.48 -0.97 8.00
N ILE A 61 11.71 -1.49 8.15
CA ILE A 61 12.27 -2.54 7.26
C ILE A 61 11.38 -3.76 7.08
N ALA A 62 10.54 -4.12 8.05
CA ALA A 62 9.70 -5.32 8.00
C ALA A 62 8.78 -5.37 6.76
N CYS A 63 8.25 -4.22 6.32
CA CYS A 63 7.38 -4.17 5.14
C CYS A 63 8.15 -4.45 3.85
N ALA A 64 9.25 -3.72 3.63
CA ALA A 64 10.05 -3.84 2.42
C ALA A 64 10.84 -5.16 2.38
N GLY A 65 11.49 -5.53 3.49
CA GLY A 65 12.36 -6.70 3.57
C GLY A 65 11.65 -8.03 3.31
N SER A 66 10.41 -8.18 3.78
CA SER A 66 9.63 -9.41 3.56
C SER A 66 8.94 -9.48 2.21
N SER A 67 8.74 -8.35 1.54
CA SER A 67 7.98 -8.26 0.30
C SER A 67 8.84 -8.07 -0.95
N TRP A 68 10.13 -7.75 -0.76
CA TRP A 68 11.05 -7.47 -1.83
C TRP A 68 11.22 -8.67 -2.78
N ASP A 69 11.02 -8.40 -4.07
CA ASP A 69 11.11 -9.36 -5.19
C ASP A 69 10.20 -10.61 -5.06
N ASN A 70 9.18 -10.57 -4.20
CA ASN A 70 8.30 -11.72 -3.92
C ASN A 70 7.36 -12.09 -5.10
N ARG A 71 7.33 -11.30 -6.18
CA ARG A 71 6.40 -11.49 -7.31
C ARG A 71 7.03 -11.97 -8.62
N GLY A 72 8.35 -12.18 -8.67
CA GLY A 72 9.03 -12.79 -9.83
C GLY A 72 8.78 -12.08 -11.17
N THR A 73 8.41 -10.81 -11.14
CA THR A 73 8.08 -10.01 -12.33
C THR A 73 9.32 -9.87 -13.21
N ARG A 74 9.12 -9.92 -14.53
CA ARG A 74 10.21 -9.85 -15.51
C ARG A 74 10.15 -8.53 -16.26
N SER A 75 11.31 -7.97 -16.53
CA SER A 75 11.49 -6.82 -17.42
C SER A 75 12.53 -7.18 -18.47
N SER A 76 12.36 -6.68 -19.69
CA SER A 76 13.31 -6.81 -20.80
C SER A 76 14.26 -5.61 -20.92
N GLY A 77 14.11 -4.60 -20.06
CA GLY A 77 14.89 -3.37 -20.09
C GLY A 77 15.22 -2.88 -18.68
N ALA A 78 14.56 -1.79 -18.25
CA ALA A 78 14.77 -1.20 -16.94
C ALA A 78 14.54 -2.20 -15.81
N SER A 79 15.37 -2.15 -14.77
CA SER A 79 15.31 -3.02 -13.60
C SER A 79 15.22 -2.25 -12.29
N LEU A 80 14.86 -0.95 -12.35
CA LEU A 80 14.82 -0.06 -11.18
C LEU A 80 13.85 -0.58 -10.12
N TYR A 81 12.71 -1.12 -10.54
CA TYR A 81 11.71 -1.73 -9.66
C TYR A 81 12.22 -2.92 -8.82
N ARG A 82 13.32 -3.56 -9.22
CA ARG A 82 13.92 -4.68 -8.48
C ARG A 82 14.78 -4.21 -7.32
N ILE A 83 15.07 -2.92 -7.20
CA ILE A 83 15.84 -2.41 -6.07
C ILE A 83 14.88 -2.20 -4.90
N GLY A 84 15.14 -2.84 -3.77
CA GLY A 84 14.39 -2.63 -2.54
C GLY A 84 14.72 -1.26 -1.95
N MET A 85 13.81 -0.30 -2.07
CA MET A 85 13.96 1.04 -1.50
C MET A 85 12.98 1.23 -0.34
N THR A 86 13.49 1.69 0.79
CA THR A 86 12.69 1.94 1.99
C THR A 86 13.27 3.10 2.78
N THR A 87 12.42 3.81 3.51
CA THR A 87 12.88 4.82 4.47
C THR A 87 13.48 4.20 5.73
N ASP A 88 13.20 2.93 6.01
CA ASP A 88 13.60 2.21 7.23
C ASP A 88 13.41 3.02 8.51
N LEU A 89 12.15 3.24 8.87
CA LEU A 89 11.80 4.04 10.04
C LEU A 89 12.30 3.38 11.33
N THR A 90 13.09 4.13 12.09
CA THR A 90 13.54 3.75 13.43
C THR A 90 12.53 4.18 14.48
N GLU A 91 12.67 3.68 15.71
CA GLU A 91 11.85 4.11 16.85
C GLU A 91 11.88 5.63 17.04
N GLN A 92 13.05 6.26 16.88
CA GLN A 92 13.19 7.70 16.99
C GLN A 92 12.41 8.45 15.90
N ASP A 93 12.31 7.90 14.70
CA ASP A 93 11.53 8.51 13.62
C ASP A 93 10.03 8.50 13.93
N ILE A 94 9.56 7.43 14.58
CA ILE A 94 8.16 7.26 15.00
C ILE A 94 7.85 8.18 16.19
N VAL A 95 8.65 8.11 17.26
CA VAL A 95 8.40 8.87 18.51
C VAL A 95 8.50 10.37 18.29
N MET A 96 9.50 10.81 17.52
CA MET A 96 9.76 12.23 17.29
C MET A 96 9.04 12.78 16.06
N GLY A 97 8.21 11.98 15.37
CA GLY A 97 7.48 12.39 14.17
C GLY A 97 8.40 12.84 13.02
N ARG A 98 9.55 12.19 12.84
CA ARG A 98 10.54 12.53 11.80
C ARG A 98 10.33 11.76 10.50
N SER A 99 9.31 10.90 10.43
CA SER A 99 9.01 10.05 9.27
C SER A 99 8.95 10.85 7.96
N GLU A 100 8.22 11.96 7.93
CA GLU A 100 8.05 12.75 6.70
C GLU A 100 9.34 13.44 6.26
N LYS A 101 10.18 13.90 7.20
CA LYS A 101 11.48 14.49 6.87
C LYS A 101 12.43 13.44 6.29
N ARG A 102 12.38 12.23 6.85
CA ARG A 102 13.14 11.10 6.34
C ARG A 102 12.67 10.70 4.95
N LEU A 103 11.36 10.71 4.69
CA LEU A 103 10.80 10.46 3.35
C LEU A 103 11.26 11.53 2.34
N PHE A 104 11.28 12.81 2.73
CA PHE A 104 11.73 13.89 1.85
C PHE A 104 13.22 13.79 1.45
N HIS A 105 14.06 13.18 2.29
CA HIS A 105 15.51 13.01 2.05
C HIS A 105 15.91 11.62 1.55
N ALA A 106 14.95 10.71 1.37
CA ALA A 106 15.17 9.33 0.94
C ALA A 106 15.46 9.21 -0.56
#